data_AF-A0A1H7QT46-F1
#
_entry.id   AF-A0A1H7QT46-F1
#
_cell.length_a   1.000
_cell.length_b   1.000
_cell.length_c   1.000
_cell.angle_alpha   90.00
_cell.angle_beta   90.00
_cell.angle_gamma   90.00
#
_symmetry.space_group_name_H-M   'P 1'
#
loop_
_entity.id
_entity.type
_entity.pdbx_description
1 polymer ?
#
loop_
_entity_poly.entity_id
_entity_poly.type
_entity_poly.pdbx_seq_one_letter_code
_entity_poly.pdbx_strand_id
1 'polypeptide(L)'
;MRRHTLATLLLSASLVIPFSAPSVAGVLVQQPVWYVELTCKGYKQCYAAGNSSYTGSFSGARKFTDQAQADRFFNSLTSSVQKKSPRLRQGMAPLCIKGESNDPNAKPC
;
A
#
# COMPACT_ATOMS: atom_id res chain seq x y z
N MET A 1 33.64 -63.16 36.41
CA MET A 1 33.02 -61.87 36.76
C MET A 1 32.92 -61.03 35.48
N ARG A 2 31.75 -61.01 34.83
CA ARG A 2 31.49 -60.24 33.60
C ARG A 2 30.94 -58.86 34.00
N ARG A 3 31.61 -57.78 33.58
CA ARG A 3 31.18 -56.40 33.80
C ARG A 3 30.33 -55.96 32.61
N HIS A 4 29.09 -55.58 32.88
CA HIS A 4 28.20 -54.94 31.91
C HIS A 4 28.61 -53.48 31.74
N THR A 5 28.87 -53.07 30.49
CA THR A 5 29.12 -51.67 30.14
C THR A 5 27.87 -51.12 29.48
N LEU A 6 27.21 -50.19 30.18
CA LEU A 6 26.05 -49.43 29.72
C LEU A 6 26.47 -48.01 29.34
N ALA A 7 25.66 -47.40 28.48
CA ALA A 7 25.59 -45.97 28.16
C ALA A 7 26.63 -45.48 27.12
N THR A 8 26.31 -44.65 26.12
CA THR A 8 25.33 -43.54 26.11
C THR A 8 25.00 -43.19 24.65
N LEU A 9 23.72 -43.14 24.26
CA LEU A 9 23.27 -42.60 22.97
C LEU A 9 23.05 -41.09 23.12
N LEU A 10 23.89 -40.26 22.48
CA LEU A 10 23.72 -38.80 22.42
C LEU A 10 22.87 -38.46 21.18
N LEU A 11 21.60 -38.11 21.37
CA LEU A 11 20.75 -37.51 20.34
C LEU A 11 20.98 -35.99 20.33
N SER A 12 21.70 -35.47 19.33
CA SER A 12 21.92 -34.04 19.12
C SER A 12 20.74 -33.43 18.35
N ALA A 13 19.80 -32.81 19.07
CA ALA A 13 18.72 -32.02 18.48
C ALA A 13 19.24 -30.62 18.09
N SER A 14 19.48 -30.41 16.80
CA SER A 14 19.80 -29.09 16.24
C SER A 14 18.55 -28.20 16.22
N LEU A 15 18.47 -27.28 17.18
CA LEU A 15 17.44 -26.25 17.25
C LEU A 15 17.71 -25.19 16.16
N VAL A 16 17.05 -25.29 15.02
CA VAL A 16 17.04 -24.24 13.99
C VAL A 16 16.10 -23.12 14.44
N ILE A 17 16.65 -21.98 14.85
CA ILE A 17 15.89 -20.78 15.19
C ILE A 17 15.59 -20.02 13.88
N PRO A 18 14.33 -19.89 13.44
CA PRO A 18 14.02 -19.05 12.30
C PRO A 18 14.26 -17.58 12.69
N PHE A 19 15.22 -16.94 12.02
CA PHE A 19 15.42 -15.49 12.08
C PHE A 19 14.25 -14.80 11.37
N SER A 20 13.20 -14.47 12.11
CA SER A 20 12.15 -13.55 11.66
C SER A 20 12.74 -12.14 11.65
N ALA A 21 13.00 -11.58 10.46
CA ALA A 21 13.39 -10.18 10.34
C ALA A 21 12.31 -9.27 10.95
N PRO A 22 12.65 -8.24 11.73
CA PRO A 22 11.66 -7.31 12.27
C PRO A 22 10.99 -6.58 11.10
N SER A 23 9.68 -6.80 10.94
CA SER A 23 8.85 -5.99 10.07
C SER A 23 8.80 -4.58 10.64
N VAL A 24 9.52 -3.64 10.02
CA VAL A 24 9.35 -2.21 10.33
C VAL A 24 7.94 -1.82 9.90
N ALA A 25 7.08 -1.53 10.88
CA ALA A 25 5.75 -0.99 10.63
C ALA A 25 5.91 0.34 9.87
N GLY A 26 5.12 0.51 8.82
CA GLY A 26 5.03 1.80 8.15
C GLY A 26 4.26 2.79 9.01
N VAL A 27 4.23 4.04 8.55
CA VAL A 27 3.47 5.11 9.18
C VAL A 27 2.57 5.79 8.16
N LEU A 28 1.32 6.00 8.53
CA LEU A 28 0.34 6.77 7.78
C LEU A 28 0.66 8.24 7.95
N VAL A 29 1.09 8.86 6.85
CA VAL A 29 1.34 10.30 6.79
C VAL A 29 0.39 10.92 5.79
N GLN A 30 -0.20 12.04 6.19
CA GLN A 30 -1.03 12.85 5.31
C GLN A 30 -0.12 13.61 4.36
N GLN A 31 -0.16 13.30 3.07
CA GLN A 31 0.71 13.94 2.08
C GLN A 31 -0.05 14.36 0.81
N PRO A 32 0.45 15.36 0.07
CA PRO A 32 -0.14 15.77 -1.19
C PRO A 32 -0.03 14.65 -2.22
N VAL A 33 -1.14 14.38 -2.90
CA VAL A 33 -1.26 13.39 -3.98
C VAL A 33 -2.01 13.97 -5.16
N TRP A 34 -1.69 13.45 -6.32
CA TRP A 34 -2.41 13.64 -7.56
C TRP A 34 -3.40 12.51 -7.78
N TYR A 35 -4.59 12.86 -8.25
CA TYR A 35 -5.66 11.92 -8.57
C TYR A 35 -6.53 12.46 -9.70
N VAL A 36 -7.36 11.60 -10.28
CA VAL A 36 -8.31 12.00 -11.33
C VAL A 36 -9.73 12.01 -10.75
N GLU A 37 -10.31 13.20 -10.69
CA GLU A 37 -11.72 13.44 -10.39
C GLU A 37 -12.55 13.23 -11.65
N LEU A 38 -13.73 12.64 -11.50
CA LEU A 38 -14.66 12.33 -12.58
C LEU A 38 -16.06 12.87 -12.23
N THR A 39 -16.90 12.99 -13.25
CA THR A 39 -18.33 13.29 -13.12
C THR A 39 -19.14 12.03 -13.44
N CYS A 40 -19.70 11.40 -12.41
CA CYS A 40 -20.50 10.18 -12.55
C CYS A 40 -21.97 10.44 -12.22
N LYS A 41 -22.88 9.83 -12.99
CA LYS A 41 -24.30 9.81 -12.63
C LYS A 41 -24.48 9.08 -11.29
N GLY A 42 -25.26 9.67 -10.38
CA GLY A 42 -25.60 9.07 -9.07
C GLY A 42 -24.57 9.29 -7.96
N TYR A 43 -23.43 9.94 -8.23
CA TYR A 43 -22.42 10.26 -7.23
C TYR A 43 -22.18 11.76 -7.16
N LYS A 44 -22.08 12.32 -5.95
CA LYS A 44 -21.66 13.72 -5.77
C LYS A 44 -20.22 13.94 -6.25
N GLN A 45 -19.35 12.97 -5.98
CA GLN A 45 -17.98 12.92 -6.48
C GLN A 45 -17.62 11.47 -6.79
N CYS A 46 -16.84 11.27 -7.84
CA CYS A 46 -16.25 9.98 -8.15
C CYS A 46 -14.83 10.17 -8.70
N TYR A 47 -14.04 9.10 -8.66
CA TYR A 47 -12.62 9.13 -8.94
C TYR A 47 -12.23 7.96 -9.81
N ALA A 48 -11.19 8.11 -10.63
CA ALA A 48 -10.63 6.99 -11.36
C ALA A 48 -9.91 6.03 -10.37
N ALA A 49 -10.31 4.76 -10.38
CA ALA A 49 -9.64 3.69 -9.65
C ALA A 49 -8.63 2.95 -10.56
N GLY A 50 -8.87 2.98 -11.88
CA GLY A 50 -8.01 2.45 -12.92
C GLY A 50 -8.27 3.16 -14.25
N ASN A 51 -7.65 2.69 -15.32
CA ASN A 51 -7.81 3.27 -16.67
C ASN A 51 -9.22 3.07 -17.26
N SER A 52 -9.94 2.04 -16.80
CA SER A 52 -11.30 1.68 -17.23
C SER A 52 -12.32 1.61 -16.09
N SER A 53 -11.90 1.89 -14.85
CA SER A 53 -12.73 1.76 -13.66
C SER A 53 -12.73 3.02 -12.80
N TYR A 54 -13.83 3.24 -12.09
CA TYR A 54 -14.03 4.38 -11.20
C TYR A 54 -14.70 3.95 -9.90
N THR A 55 -14.58 4.81 -8.88
CA THR A 55 -15.15 4.59 -7.55
C THR A 55 -15.83 5.86 -7.04
N GLY A 56 -16.84 5.71 -6.20
CA GLY A 56 -17.50 6.82 -5.49
C GLY A 56 -16.76 7.27 -4.23
N SER A 57 -15.63 6.64 -3.88
CA SER A 57 -14.88 6.93 -2.65
C SER A 57 -13.45 7.33 -2.93
N PHE A 58 -12.99 8.41 -2.29
CA PHE A 58 -11.62 8.90 -2.45
C PHE A 58 -10.57 7.87 -2.00
N SER A 59 -10.88 7.03 -1.00
CA SER A 59 -9.96 5.98 -0.54
C SER A 59 -9.62 4.95 -1.64
N GLY A 60 -10.60 4.60 -2.48
CA GLY A 60 -10.41 3.69 -3.61
C GLY A 60 -9.85 4.36 -4.87
N ALA A 61 -9.67 5.69 -4.87
CA ALA A 61 -9.08 6.41 -5.99
C ALA A 61 -7.62 5.99 -6.18
N ARG A 62 -7.19 5.89 -7.44
CA ARG A 62 -5.78 5.78 -7.76
C ARG A 62 -5.10 7.12 -7.49
N LYS A 63 -4.00 7.05 -6.73
CA LYS A 63 -3.26 8.22 -6.24
C LYS A 63 -1.80 8.11 -6.68
N PHE A 64 -1.20 9.24 -6.96
CA PHE A 64 0.19 9.34 -7.36
C PHE A 64 0.86 10.44 -6.54
N THR A 65 2.06 10.17 -6.02
CA THR A 65 2.87 11.20 -5.37
C THR A 65 3.58 12.09 -6.40
N ASP A 66 3.80 11.58 -7.61
CA ASP A 66 4.42 12.28 -8.74
C ASP A 66 3.37 12.73 -9.77
N GLN A 67 3.44 14.00 -10.18
CA GLN A 67 2.50 14.57 -11.14
C GLN A 67 2.64 13.91 -12.52
N ALA A 68 3.88 13.64 -12.98
CA ALA A 68 4.11 13.08 -14.31
C ALA A 68 3.55 11.65 -14.44
N GLN A 69 3.57 10.86 -13.36
CA GLN A 69 2.85 9.58 -13.30
C GLN A 69 1.34 9.75 -13.38
N ALA A 70 0.79 10.77 -12.71
CA ALA A 70 -0.63 11.07 -12.75
C ALA A 70 -1.08 11.53 -14.14
N ASP A 71 -0.28 12.35 -14.83
CA ASP A 71 -0.51 12.78 -16.21
C ASP A 71 -0.49 11.59 -17.17
N ARG A 72 0.49 10.68 -17.05
CA ARG A 72 0.51 9.45 -17.84
C ARG A 72 -0.74 8.61 -17.62
N PHE A 73 -1.18 8.48 -16.37
CA PHE A 73 -2.41 7.77 -16.05
C PHE A 73 -3.64 8.47 -16.64
N PHE A 74 -3.73 9.79 -16.52
CA PHE A 74 -4.81 10.61 -17.08
C PHE A 74 -4.93 10.44 -18.61
N ASN A 75 -3.80 10.45 -19.31
CA ASN A 75 -3.76 10.24 -20.75
C ASN A 75 -4.06 8.78 -21.16
N SER A 76 -3.90 7.83 -20.25
CA SER A 76 -4.20 6.40 -20.49
C SER A 76 -5.68 6.03 -20.28
N LEU A 77 -6.52 6.97 -19.84
CA LEU A 77 -7.92 6.70 -19.54
C LEU A 77 -8.67 6.25 -20.81
N THR A 78 -9.39 5.14 -20.69
CA THR A 78 -10.24 4.62 -21.75
C THR A 78 -11.42 5.56 -22.04
N SER A 79 -11.99 5.46 -23.25
CA SER A 79 -13.12 6.31 -23.67
C SER A 79 -14.32 6.26 -22.72
N SER A 80 -14.56 5.13 -22.04
CA SER A 80 -15.63 5.00 -21.04
C SER A 80 -15.43 5.96 -19.85
N VAL A 81 -14.18 6.12 -19.41
CA VAL A 81 -13.82 7.04 -18.33
C VAL A 81 -13.71 8.47 -18.85
N GLN A 82 -13.17 8.68 -20.06
CA GLN A 82 -13.08 10.02 -20.66
C GLN A 82 -14.44 10.69 -20.86
N LYS A 83 -15.50 9.92 -21.15
CA LYS A 83 -16.89 10.42 -21.23
C LYS A 83 -17.44 10.97 -19.90
N LYS A 84 -16.70 10.85 -18.81
CA LYS A 84 -17.05 11.35 -17.46
C LYS A 84 -16.33 12.64 -17.12
N SER A 85 -15.85 13.38 -18.11
CA SER A 85 -15.18 14.68 -17.93
C SER A 85 -14.06 14.62 -16.89
N PRO A 86 -13.02 13.79 -17.09
CA PRO A 86 -11.95 13.62 -16.13
C PRO A 86 -11.17 14.92 -15.91
N ARG A 87 -10.76 15.16 -14.66
CA ARG A 87 -9.94 16.30 -14.27
C ARG A 87 -8.83 15.85 -13.36
N LEU A 88 -7.58 16.17 -13.71
CA LEU A 88 -6.45 15.97 -12.81
C LEU A 88 -6.55 16.99 -11.67
N ARG A 89 -6.45 16.52 -10.43
CA ARG A 89 -6.54 17.33 -9.21
C ARG A 89 -5.44 16.93 -8.23
N GLN A 90 -5.10 17.87 -7.36
CA GLN A 90 -4.26 17.62 -6.19
C GLN A 90 -5.09 17.67 -4.92
N GLY A 91 -4.72 16.87 -3.93
CA GLY A 91 -5.36 16.87 -2.61
C GLY A 91 -4.51 16.10 -1.60
N MET A 92 -5.00 16.00 -0.37
CA MET A 92 -4.30 15.29 0.70
C MET A 92 -4.83 13.87 0.84
N ALA A 93 -3.95 12.88 0.91
CA ALA A 93 -4.33 11.50 1.23
C ALA A 93 -3.37 10.86 2.25
N PRO A 94 -3.87 9.99 3.14
CA PRO A 94 -3.02 9.21 4.02
C PRO A 94 -2.32 8.15 3.18
N LEU A 95 -1.00 8.12 3.22
CA LEU A 95 -0.17 7.12 2.55
C LEU A 95 0.74 6.45 3.57
N CYS A 96 0.87 5.14 3.43
CA CYS A 96 1.78 4.36 4.25
C CYS A 96 3.20 4.48 3.69
N ILE A 97 4.09 5.12 4.43
CA ILE A 97 5.50 5.21 4.08
C ILE A 97 6.33 4.30 4.98
N LYS A 98 7.32 3.64 4.41
CA LYS A 98 8.24 2.77 5.14
C LYS A 98 9.34 3.64 5.77
N GLY A 99 9.24 3.92 7.07
CA GLY A 99 10.27 4.65 7.82
C GLY A 99 9.73 5.68 8.81
N GLU A 100 10.61 6.16 9.68
CA GLU A 100 10.37 7.06 10.81
C GLU A 100 9.77 8.40 10.31
N SER A 101 8.46 8.57 10.48
CA SER A 101 7.83 9.86 10.30
C SER A 101 8.14 10.73 11.53
N ASN A 102 8.61 11.96 11.29
CA ASN A 102 8.76 12.97 12.33
C ASN A 102 7.42 13.65 12.69
N ASP A 103 6.31 13.22 12.07
CA ASP A 103 4.98 13.71 12.41
C ASP A 103 4.53 13.09 13.75
N PRO A 104 4.28 13.89 14.80
CA PRO A 104 3.91 13.40 16.12
C PRO A 104 2.50 12.77 16.16
N ASN A 105 1.71 12.86 15.07
CA ASN A 105 0.38 12.27 14.94
C ASN A 105 0.36 11.08 13.97
N ALA A 106 1.53 10.62 13.50
CA ALA A 106 1.64 9.50 12.58
C ALA A 106 1.08 8.23 13.21
N LYS A 107 0.20 7.52 12.48
CA LYS A 107 -0.39 6.26 12.93
C LYS A 107 0.30 5.08 12.25
N PRO A 108 0.54 3.95 12.92
CA PRO A 108 1.11 2.78 12.29
C PRO A 108 0.22 2.26 11.16
N CYS A 109 0.88 1.74 10.13
CA CYS A 109 0.38 0.91 9.04
C CYS A 109 1.45 -0.14 8.69
#